data_AF-A0A924FBS7-F1
#
_entry.id   AF-A0A924FBS7-F1
#
_cell.length_a   1.000
_cell.length_b   1.000
_cell.length_c   1.000
_cell.angle_alpha   90.00
_cell.angle_beta   90.00
_cell.angle_gamma   90.00
#
_symmetry.space_group_name_H-M   'P 1'
#
loop_
_entity.id
_entity.type
_entity.pdbx_description
1 polymer ?
#
loop_
_entity_poly.entity_id
_entity_poly.type
_entity_poly.pdbx_seq_one_letter_code
_entity_poly.pdbx_strand_id
1 'polypeptide(L)' 'MEAINYLTDANGHRKAIVIDYDAFKRSGKTGRDIVNELLEDIEDLLDVEAVRNEEIIAWEEVKAQLKNEGLLDE' A
#
# COMPACT_ATOMS: atom_id res chain seq x y z
N MET A 1 -4.84 12.91 -3.21
CA MET A 1 -4.21 11.70 -3.82
C MET A 1 -3.66 11.96 -5.23
N GLU A 2 -3.29 13.19 -5.61
CA GLU A 2 -2.73 13.48 -6.95
C GLU A 2 -1.19 13.56 -7.00
N ALA A 3 -0.50 13.32 -5.88
CA ALA A 3 0.91 13.71 -5.74
C ALA A 3 1.91 12.60 -6.10
N ILE A 4 1.46 11.35 -6.23
CA ILE A 4 2.32 10.19 -6.45
C ILE A 4 1.88 9.51 -7.74
N ASN A 5 2.77 9.54 -8.74
CA ASN A 5 2.56 8.95 -10.05
C ASN A 5 3.50 7.74 -10.22
N TYR A 6 3.08 6.75 -10.98
CA TYR A 6 3.89 5.56 -11.25
C TYR A 6 4.31 5.53 -12.71
N LEU A 7 5.59 5.23 -12.97
CA LEU A 7 6.07 4.85 -14.29
C LEU A 7 5.92 3.34 -14.45
N THR A 8 5.18 2.93 -15.48
CA THR A 8 4.98 1.52 -15.83
C THR A 8 5.73 1.16 -17.11
N ASP A 9 6.20 -0.09 -17.20
CA ASP A 9 6.72 -0.64 -18.45
C ASP A 9 5.59 -0.99 -19.44
N ALA A 10 5.96 -1.43 -20.64
CA ALA A 10 5.01 -1.79 -21.69
C ALA A 10 4.06 -2.95 -21.30
N ASN A 11 4.40 -3.71 -20.25
CA ASN A 11 3.59 -4.81 -19.74
C ASN A 11 2.74 -4.40 -18.51
N GLY A 12 2.78 -3.12 -18.13
CA GLY A 12 2.04 -2.60 -16.98
C GLY A 12 2.74 -2.77 -15.64
N HIS A 13 3.99 -3.24 -15.60
CA HIS A 13 4.71 -3.37 -14.34
C HIS A 13 5.26 -2.02 -13.89
N ARG A 14 5.01 -1.65 -12.63
CA ARG A 14 5.56 -0.43 -12.02
C ARG A 14 7.09 -0.54 -11.92
N LYS A 15 7.81 0.48 -12.39
CA LYS A 15 9.28 0.55 -12.42
C LYS A 15 9.86 1.67 -11.57
N ALA A 16 9.11 2.76 -11.40
CA ALA A 16 9.55 3.89 -10.60
C ALA A 16 8.36 4.66 -10.03
N ILE A 17 8.61 5.32 -8.90
CA ILE A 17 7.70 6.28 -8.28
C ILE A 17 8.15 7.69 -8.70
N VAL A 18 7.21 8.50 -9.17
CA VAL A 18 7.42 9.88 -9.59
C VAL A 18 6.69 10.81 -8.63
N ILE A 19 7.46 11.76 -8.11
CA ILE A 19 7.08 12.67 -7.03
C ILE A 19 7.04 14.08 -7.65
N ASP A 20 5.84 14.67 -7.76
CA ASP A 20 5.69 16.07 -8.21
C ASP A 20 6.06 17.05 -7.09
N TYR A 21 7.33 17.45 -7.07
CA TYR A 21 7.89 18.41 -6.11
C TYR A 21 7.09 19.72 -5.97
N ASP A 22 6.50 20.24 -7.04
CA ASP A 22 5.77 21.50 -7.00
C ASP A 22 4.34 21.31 -6.44
N ALA A 23 3.71 20.17 -6.70
CA ALA A 23 2.47 19.79 -6.01
C ALA A 23 2.69 19.69 -4.49
N PHE A 24 3.85 19.20 -4.07
CA PHE A 24 4.22 19.15 -2.65
C PHE A 24 4.45 20.54 -2.04
N LYS A 25 5.12 21.45 -2.74
CA LYS A 25 5.24 22.85 -2.26
C LYS A 25 3.89 23.51 -2.04
N ARG A 26 2.90 23.19 -2.89
CA ARG A 26 1.54 23.74 -2.79
C ARG A 26 0.71 23.10 -1.67
N SER A 27 1.03 21.88 -1.25
CA SER A 27 0.25 21.17 -0.22
C SER A 27 0.55 21.63 1.22
N GLY A 28 1.62 22.40 1.42
CA GLY A 28 2.05 22.87 2.75
C GLY A 28 2.69 21.78 3.61
N LYS A 29 2.88 20.57 3.07
CA LYS A 29 3.57 19.46 3.76
C LYS A 29 5.06 19.76 3.89
N THR A 30 5.65 19.31 5.00
CA THR A 30 7.10 19.40 5.21
C THR A 30 7.81 18.29 4.42
N GLY A 31 9.11 18.45 4.19
CA GLY A 31 9.93 17.40 3.57
C GLY A 31 9.89 16.07 4.34
N ARG A 32 9.66 16.12 5.66
CA ARG A 32 9.54 14.93 6.51
C ARG A 32 8.23 14.17 6.24
N ASP A 33 7.11 14.89 6.09
CA ASP A 33 5.81 14.27 5.82
C ASP A 33 5.84 13.53 4.48
N ILE A 34 6.51 14.09 3.48
CA ILE A 34 6.66 13.48 2.15
C ILE A 34 7.50 12.20 2.22
N VAL A 35 8.62 12.24 2.93
CA VAL A 35 9.48 11.05 3.08
C VAL A 35 8.73 9.95 3.81
N ASN A 36 7.94 10.28 4.83
CA ASN A 36 7.14 9.30 5.56
C ASN A 36 6.05 8.67 4.66
N GLU A 37 5.29 9.48 3.92
CA GLU A 37 4.27 8.96 2.98
C GLU A 37 4.90 8.09 1.89
N LEU A 38 6.07 8.47 1.38
CA LEU A 38 6.78 7.65 0.39
C LEU A 38 7.27 6.32 0.98
N LEU A 39 7.76 6.35 2.23
CA LEU A 39 8.21 5.12 2.90
C LEU A 39 7.03 4.18 3.16
N GLU A 40 5.89 4.70 3.61
CA GLU A 40 4.65 3.94 3.79
C GLU A 40 4.21 3.29 2.47
N ASP A 41 4.15 4.06 1.37
CA ASP A 41 3.79 3.53 0.05
C ASP A 41 4.77 2.43 -0.44
N ILE A 42 6.06 2.57 -0.13
CA ILE A 42 7.07 1.54 -0.47
C ILE A 42 6.88 0.30 0.39
N GLU A 43 6.64 0.45 1.69
CA GLU A 43 6.35 -0.65 2.61
C GLU A 43 5.11 -1.42 2.15
N ASP A 44 4.02 -0.75 1.82
CA ASP A 44 2.79 -1.35 1.28
C ASP A 44 3.06 -2.17 0.00
N LEU A 45 3.87 -1.64 -0.92
CA LEU A 45 4.23 -2.34 -2.15
C LEU A 45 5.05 -3.61 -1.87
N LEU A 46 5.97 -3.54 -0.91
CA LEU A 46 6.78 -4.68 -0.52
C LEU A 46 5.94 -5.75 0.18
N ASP A 47 5.03 -5.34 1.07
CA ASP A 47 4.13 -6.24 1.79
C ASP A 47 3.20 -6.97 0.82
N VAL A 48 2.60 -6.26 -0.14
CA VAL A 48 1.75 -6.87 -1.18
C VAL A 48 2.52 -7.91 -2.01
N GLU A 49 3.76 -7.60 -2.41
CA GLU A 49 4.56 -8.56 -3.19
C GLU A 49 5.04 -9.74 -2.33
N ALA A 50 5.34 -9.50 -1.04
CA ALA A 50 5.75 -10.56 -0.11
C ALA A 50 4.64 -11.60 0.08
N VAL A 51 3.38 -11.15 0.19
CA VAL A 51 2.23 -12.05 0.40
C VAL A 51 1.60 -12.56 -0.90
N ARG A 52 2.09 -12.14 -2.08
CA ARG A 52 1.47 -12.43 -3.38
C ARG A 52 1.31 -13.93 -3.69
N ASN A 53 2.15 -14.77 -3.11
CA ASN A 53 2.10 -16.23 -3.30
C ASN A 53 1.57 -16.98 -2.07
N GLU A 54 1.07 -16.27 -1.07
CA GLU A 54 0.43 -16.88 0.09
C GLU A 54 -0.95 -17.43 -0.26
N GLU A 55 -1.42 -18.37 0.56
CA GLU A 55 -2.76 -18.94 0.41
C GLU A 55 -3.81 -17.85 0.68
N ILE A 56 -4.66 -17.58 -0.32
CA ILE A 56 -5.77 -16.64 -0.18
C ILE A 56 -6.97 -17.41 0.36
N ILE A 57 -7.36 -17.09 1.58
CA ILE A 57 -8.57 -17.61 2.22
C ILE A 57 -9.71 -16.60 2.13
N ALA A 58 -10.95 -17.07 1.95
CA ALA A 58 -12.09 -16.18 1.84
C ALA A 58 -12.39 -15.53 3.19
N TRP A 59 -12.82 -14.25 3.18
CA TRP A 59 -13.11 -13.53 4.42
C TRP A 59 -14.10 -14.26 5.33
N GLU A 60 -15.13 -14.91 4.77
CA GLU A 60 -16.10 -15.67 5.57
C GLU A 60 -15.48 -16.90 6.26
N GLU A 61 -14.45 -17.50 5.66
CA GLU A 61 -13.71 -18.61 6.27
C GLU A 61 -12.84 -18.12 7.42
N VAL A 62 -12.12 -17.00 7.22
CA VAL A 62 -11.33 -16.34 8.28
C VAL A 62 -12.22 -15.95 9.45
N LYS A 63 -13.37 -15.34 9.15
CA LYS A 63 -14.32 -14.89 10.15
C LYS A 63 -14.85 -16.05 10.98
N ALA A 64 -15.19 -17.18 10.34
CA ALA A 64 -15.63 -18.37 11.04
C ALA A 64 -14.52 -18.96 11.93
N GLN A 65 -13.27 -19.00 11.45
CA GLN A 65 -12.12 -19.45 12.23
C GLN A 65 -11.91 -18.57 13.48
N LEU A 66 -11.87 -17.25 13.32
CA LEU A 66 -11.67 -16.31 14.43
C LEU A 66 -12.78 -16.38 15.47
N LYS A 67 -14.04 -16.58 15.04
CA LYS A 67 -15.16 -16.82 15.96
C LYS A 67 -15.00 -18.12 16.75
N ASN A 68 -14.60 -19.20 16.09
CA ASN A 68 -14.35 -20.48 16.75
C ASN A 68 -13.19 -20.41 17.75
N GLU A 69 -12.21 -19.55 17.50
CA GLU A 69 -11.08 -19.28 18.41
C GLU A 69 -11.43 -18.29 19.53
N GLY A 70 -12.62 -17.69 19.52
CA GLY A 70 -13.03 -16.68 20.50
C GLY A 70 -12.28 -15.35 20.36
N LEU A 71 -11.67 -15.10 19.20
CA LEU A 71 -10.95 -13.86 18.87
C LEU A 71 -11.85 -12.83 18.18
N LEU A 72 -13.06 -13.23 17.80
CA LEU A 72 -14.05 -12.36 17.19
C LEU A 72 -15.43 -12.64 17.81
N ASP A 73 -16.09 -11.59 18.29
CA ASP A 73 -17.46 -11.67 18.83
C ASP A 73 -18.50 -11.94 17.71
N GLU A 74 -19.72 -12.31 18.12
CA GLU A 74 -20.84 -12.62 17.21
C GLU A 74 -21.20 -11.48 16.23
#